data_AF-A0A423XPX4-F1
#
_entry.id   AF-A0A423XPX4-F1
#
_cell.length_a   1.000
_cell.length_b   1.000
_cell.length_c   1.000
_cell.angle_alpha   90.00
_cell.angle_beta   90.00
_cell.angle_gamma   90.00
#
_symmetry.space_group_name_H-M   'P 1'
#
loop_
_entity.id
_entity.type
_entity.pdbx_description
1 polymer ?
#
loop_
_entity_poly.entity_id
_entity_poly.type
_entity_poly.pdbx_seq_one_letter_code
_entity_poly.pdbx_strand_id
1 'polypeptide(L)'
;MNMMLKFMLSQYAQLPIPQDILYSWLEKWIYEHEKYCVDTTFSARFPWKETGLPQEYFLQRKLNIDGHQFLTGPRYRGGDINNPFIDIVASDSNIDCSVLKSVCQEWEQLKPQYIRILTPGHEKNQGIT
;
A
#
# COMPACT_ATOMS: atom_id res chain seq x y z
N MET A 1 -11.05 -4.39 -17.34
CA MET A 1 -9.81 -4.84 -16.68
C MET A 1 -9.37 -3.76 -15.71
N ASN A 2 -9.10 -4.10 -14.44
CA ASN A 2 -8.62 -3.14 -13.44
C ASN A 2 -7.31 -2.49 -13.94
N MET A 3 -7.24 -1.16 -13.95
CA MET A 3 -6.08 -0.41 -14.46
C MET A 3 -4.81 -0.71 -13.66
N MET A 4 -4.92 -0.89 -12.34
CA MET A 4 -3.81 -1.32 -11.50
C MET A 4 -3.32 -2.71 -11.89
N LEU A 5 -4.23 -3.67 -12.08
CA LEU A 5 -3.85 -5.03 -12.47
C LEU A 5 -3.11 -5.04 -13.82
N LYS A 6 -3.61 -4.29 -14.80
CA LYS A 6 -2.96 -4.15 -16.11
C LYS A 6 -1.56 -3.58 -15.99
N PHE A 7 -1.39 -2.51 -15.20
CA PHE A 7 -0.10 -1.87 -15.01
C PHE A 7 0.88 -2.77 -14.26
N MET A 8 0.47 -3.36 -13.14
CA MET A 8 1.32 -4.26 -12.36
C MET A 8 1.75 -5.48 -13.18
N LEU A 9 0.85 -6.05 -13.99
CA LEU A 9 1.21 -7.13 -14.92
C LEU A 9 2.34 -6.72 -15.87
N SER A 10 2.32 -5.49 -16.39
CA SER A 10 3.39 -5.01 -17.28
C SER A 10 4.72 -4.85 -16.54
N GLN A 11 4.69 -4.45 -15.26
CA GLN A 11 5.89 -4.35 -14.42
C GLN A 11 6.53 -5.70 -14.13
N TYR A 12 5.72 -6.75 -13.99
CA TYR A 12 6.18 -8.09 -13.61
C TYR A 12 6.24 -9.08 -14.77
N ALA A 13 6.02 -8.63 -16.01
CA ALA A 13 5.90 -9.50 -17.18
C ALA A 13 7.13 -10.36 -17.46
N GLN A 14 8.32 -9.95 -16.99
CA GLN A 14 9.59 -10.65 -17.19
C GLN A 14 9.92 -11.66 -16.08
N LEU A 15 9.07 -11.78 -15.04
CA LEU A 15 9.27 -12.81 -14.02
C LEU A 15 9.13 -14.21 -14.65
N PRO A 16 9.92 -15.20 -14.20
CA PRO A 16 9.83 -16.58 -14.68
C PRO A 16 8.62 -17.31 -14.07
N ILE A 17 7.44 -16.70 -14.16
CA ILE A 17 6.17 -17.17 -13.63
C ILE A 17 5.18 -17.25 -14.80
N PRO A 18 4.40 -18.33 -14.94
CA PRO A 18 3.31 -18.40 -15.92
C PRO A 18 2.36 -17.20 -15.82
N GLN A 19 1.96 -16.64 -16.96
CA GLN A 19 1.20 -15.38 -17.00
C GLN A 19 -0.18 -15.48 -16.34
N ASP A 20 -0.83 -16.64 -16.43
CA ASP A 20 -2.10 -16.96 -15.75
C ASP A 20 -1.94 -17.02 -14.22
N ILE A 21 -0.81 -17.55 -13.75
CA ILE A 21 -0.46 -17.58 -12.32
C ILE A 21 -0.16 -16.15 -11.83
N LEU A 22 0.66 -15.39 -12.56
CA LEU A 22 0.97 -14.00 -12.23
C LEU A 22 -0.30 -13.14 -12.17
N TYR A 23 -1.20 -13.30 -13.15
CA TYR A 23 -2.50 -12.66 -13.15
C TYR A 23 -3.29 -12.95 -11.88
N SER A 24 -3.49 -14.24 -11.56
CA SER A 24 -4.27 -14.65 -10.40
C SER A 24 -3.67 -14.16 -9.09
N TRP A 25 -2.33 -14.13 -8.99
CA TRP A 25 -1.62 -13.62 -7.82
C TRP A 25 -1.80 -12.12 -7.64
N LEU A 26 -1.61 -11.34 -8.70
CA LEU A 26 -1.77 -9.88 -8.65
C LEU A 26 -3.22 -9.46 -8.42
N GLU A 27 -4.18 -10.15 -9.04
CA GLU A 27 -5.60 -9.91 -8.81
C GLU A 27 -5.96 -10.14 -7.34
N LYS A 28 -5.53 -11.27 -6.78
CA LYS A 28 -5.73 -11.58 -5.36
C LYS A 28 -5.05 -10.56 -4.44
N TRP A 29 -3.80 -10.21 -4.72
CA TRP A 29 -3.03 -9.21 -3.95
C TRP A 29 -3.76 -7.86 -3.88
N ILE A 30 -4.17 -7.32 -5.03
CA ILE A 30 -4.89 -6.04 -5.10
C ILE A 30 -6.20 -6.16 -4.33
N TYR A 31 -6.97 -7.23 -4.55
CA TYR A 31 -8.26 -7.43 -3.88
C TYR A 31 -8.14 -7.53 -2.36
N GLU A 32 -7.15 -8.25 -1.83
CA GLU A 32 -6.92 -8.37 -0.39
C GLU A 32 -6.54 -7.01 0.23
N HIS A 33 -5.67 -6.26 -0.42
CA HIS A 33 -5.27 -4.95 0.07
C HIS A 33 -6.36 -3.88 -0.07
N GLU A 34 -7.22 -3.96 -1.09
CA GLU A 34 -8.38 -3.06 -1.20
C GLU A 34 -9.37 -3.23 -0.05
N LYS A 35 -9.50 -4.43 0.53
CA LYS A 35 -10.34 -4.64 1.73
C LYS A 35 -9.86 -3.82 2.92
N TYR A 36 -8.55 -3.63 3.07
CA TYR A 36 -7.97 -2.84 4.15
C TYR A 36 -8.29 -1.34 4.07
N CYS A 37 -8.93 -0.87 2.99
CA CYS A 37 -9.44 0.50 2.92
C CYS A 37 -10.68 0.74 3.79
N VAL A 38 -11.39 -0.32 4.19
CA VAL A 38 -12.62 -0.24 4.97
C VAL A 38 -12.67 -1.21 6.16
N ASP A 39 -11.67 -2.09 6.29
CA ASP A 39 -11.59 -3.06 7.37
C ASP A 39 -11.13 -2.41 8.69
N THR A 40 -12.09 -2.14 9.57
CA THR A 40 -11.82 -1.60 10.91
C THR A 40 -11.07 -2.57 11.82
N THR A 41 -11.18 -3.88 11.59
CA THR A 41 -10.39 -4.88 12.33
C THR A 41 -8.92 -4.84 11.92
N PHE A 42 -8.63 -4.47 10.67
CA PHE A 42 -7.27 -4.20 10.21
C PHE A 42 -6.70 -2.94 10.88
N SER A 43 -7.42 -1.80 10.81
CA SER A 43 -6.91 -0.54 11.36
C SER A 43 -6.77 -0.55 12.89
N ALA A 44 -7.56 -1.36 13.59
CA ALA A 44 -7.45 -1.57 15.04
C ALA A 44 -6.13 -2.22 15.49
N ARG A 45 -5.36 -2.82 14.57
CA ARG A 45 -4.05 -3.47 14.87
C ARG A 45 -2.90 -2.46 14.97
N PHE A 46 -3.14 -1.21 14.63
CA PHE A 46 -2.15 -0.14 14.67
C PHE A 46 -2.21 0.63 16.00
N PRO A 47 -1.11 1.31 16.41
CA PRO A 47 -0.99 2.02 17.68
C PRO A 47 -1.72 3.39 17.68
N TRP A 48 -3.01 3.40 17.34
CA TRP A 48 -3.78 4.63 17.16
C TRP A 48 -3.99 5.42 18.46
N LYS A 49 -4.05 4.72 19.61
CA LYS A 49 -4.18 5.36 20.92
C LYS A 49 -2.89 6.08 21.31
N GLU A 50 -1.76 5.44 21.07
CA GLU A 50 -0.43 5.92 21.38
C GLU A 50 -0.05 7.12 20.50
N THR A 51 -0.53 7.16 19.25
CA THR A 51 -0.26 8.26 18.32
C THR A 51 -1.21 9.43 18.50
N GLY A 52 -2.33 9.25 19.20
CA GLY A 52 -3.41 10.24 19.29
C GLY A 52 -4.14 10.49 17.97
N LEU A 53 -3.97 9.61 16.97
CA LEU A 53 -4.64 9.70 15.68
C LEU A 53 -5.91 8.83 15.71
N PRO A 54 -6.97 9.18 14.96
CA PRO A 54 -8.17 8.35 14.93
C PRO A 54 -7.85 6.98 14.31
N GLN A 55 -8.49 5.91 14.79
CA GLN A 55 -8.23 4.54 14.32
C GLN A 55 -8.36 4.42 12.79
N GLU A 56 -9.36 5.05 12.19
CA GLU A 56 -9.58 5.07 10.73
C GLU A 56 -8.43 5.69 9.94
N TYR A 57 -7.58 6.51 10.57
CA TYR A 57 -6.39 7.04 9.93
C TYR A 57 -5.48 5.93 9.41
N PHE A 58 -5.48 4.76 10.07
CA PHE A 58 -4.64 3.61 9.77
C PHE A 58 -5.21 2.65 8.71
N LEU A 59 -6.39 2.97 8.13
CA LEU A 59 -6.88 2.24 6.96
C LEU A 59 -5.96 2.50 5.76
N GLN A 60 -5.94 1.56 4.81
CA GLN A 60 -5.33 1.86 3.52
C GLN A 60 -6.16 2.89 2.76
N ARG A 61 -5.53 3.66 1.88
CA ARG A 61 -6.19 4.67 1.05
C ARG A 61 -5.87 4.41 -0.40
N LYS A 62 -6.89 4.48 -1.25
CA LYS A 62 -6.71 4.54 -2.70
C LYS A 62 -6.69 6.01 -3.11
N LEU A 63 -5.50 6.54 -3.32
CA LEU A 63 -5.28 7.93 -3.68
C LEU A 63 -5.43 8.12 -5.18
N ASN A 64 -6.05 9.23 -5.58
CA ASN A 64 -6.07 9.69 -6.96
C ASN A 64 -5.05 10.83 -7.11
N ILE A 65 -3.98 10.60 -7.84
CA ILE A 65 -2.92 11.58 -8.10
C ILE A 65 -2.81 11.70 -9.62
N ASP A 66 -3.09 12.88 -10.16
CA ASP A 66 -3.05 13.16 -11.61
C ASP A 66 -3.86 12.19 -12.47
N GLY A 67 -5.00 11.70 -11.96
CA GLY A 67 -5.88 10.76 -12.65
C GLY A 67 -5.48 9.28 -12.48
N HIS A 68 -4.38 9.02 -11.77
CA HIS A 68 -3.85 7.70 -11.50
C HIS A 68 -4.14 7.23 -10.08
N GLN A 69 -4.35 5.93 -9.91
CA GLN A 69 -4.68 5.34 -8.62
C GLN A 69 -3.46 4.73 -7.95
N PHE A 70 -3.29 5.01 -6.66
CA PHE A 70 -2.23 4.48 -5.81
C PHE A 70 -2.83 3.96 -4.51
N LEU A 71 -2.66 2.66 -4.25
CA LEU A 71 -3.07 2.06 -2.98
C LEU A 71 -1.93 2.24 -1.97
N THR A 72 -2.20 2.97 -0.91
CA THR A 72 -1.21 3.35 0.10
C THR A 72 -1.66 2.98 1.51
N GLY A 73 -0.73 2.83 2.44
CA GLY A 73 -1.09 2.60 3.84
C GLY A 73 0.07 2.83 4.80
N PRO A 74 -0.22 3.22 6.05
CA PRO A 74 0.80 3.52 7.03
C PRO A 74 1.35 2.23 7.65
N ARG A 75 2.62 2.26 8.04
CA ARG A 75 3.33 1.18 8.72
C ARG A 75 4.30 1.75 9.74
N TYR A 76 4.77 0.89 10.62
CA TYR A 76 5.82 1.18 11.58
C TYR A 76 6.94 0.16 11.43
N ARG A 77 8.19 0.60 11.47
CA ARG A 77 9.32 -0.29 11.29
C ARG A 77 9.49 -1.16 12.54
N GLY A 78 9.20 -2.46 12.43
CA GLY A 78 9.26 -3.38 13.57
C GLY A 78 8.33 -2.97 14.72
N GLY A 79 7.17 -2.41 14.39
CA GLY A 79 6.19 -1.91 15.35
C GLY A 79 6.58 -0.62 16.08
N ASP A 80 7.74 -0.02 15.80
CA ASP A 80 8.18 1.20 16.49
C ASP A 80 7.44 2.45 15.99
N ILE A 81 6.62 3.01 16.88
CA ILE A 81 5.80 4.20 16.63
C ILE A 81 6.61 5.43 16.22
N ASN A 82 7.89 5.49 16.60
CA ASN A 82 8.78 6.61 16.28
C ASN A 82 9.36 6.50 14.87
N ASN A 83 9.18 5.35 14.21
CA ASN A 83 9.68 5.06 12.88
C ASN A 83 8.52 4.74 11.90
N PRO A 84 7.58 5.68 11.68
CA PRO A 84 6.52 5.50 10.71
C PRO A 84 7.02 5.61 9.27
N PHE A 85 6.40 4.86 8.37
CA PHE A 85 6.63 4.94 6.93
C PHE A 85 5.35 4.60 6.16
N ILE A 86 5.29 4.93 4.87
CA ILE A 86 4.14 4.61 4.01
C ILE A 86 4.51 3.50 3.03
N ASP A 87 3.66 2.49 2.92
CA ASP A 87 3.70 1.55 1.80
C ASP A 87 2.90 2.10 0.62
N ILE A 88 3.47 2.06 -0.59
CA ILE A 88 2.70 2.03 -1.85
C ILE A 88 2.58 0.56 -2.26
N VAL A 89 1.37 0.03 -2.17
CA VAL A 89 1.05 -1.40 -2.27
C VAL A 89 0.72 -1.84 -3.69
N ALA A 90 0.06 -0.95 -4.44
CA ALA A 90 -0.34 -1.15 -5.82
C ALA A 90 -0.51 0.22 -6.49
N SER A 91 -0.33 0.28 -7.80
CA SER A 91 -0.47 1.48 -8.60
C SER A 91 -0.92 1.14 -10.02
N ASP A 92 -1.51 2.11 -10.71
CA ASP A 92 -1.80 2.02 -12.14
C ASP A 92 -0.86 2.86 -13.03
N SER A 93 0.20 3.41 -12.45
CA SER A 93 1.22 4.21 -13.13
C SER A 93 2.56 4.20 -12.41
N ASN A 94 3.58 4.74 -13.07
CA ASN A 94 4.93 4.86 -12.52
C ASN A 94 4.94 5.77 -11.28
N ILE A 95 5.82 5.45 -10.34
CA ILE A 95 6.02 6.24 -9.12
C ILE A 95 7.23 7.15 -9.33
N ASP A 96 6.98 8.44 -9.49
CA ASP A 96 8.00 9.47 -9.61
C ASP A 96 8.03 10.40 -8.38
N CYS A 97 8.89 11.42 -8.41
CA CYS A 97 9.01 12.36 -7.30
C CYS A 97 7.71 13.14 -7.01
N SER A 98 6.87 13.38 -8.02
CA SER A 98 5.58 14.08 -7.83
C SER A 98 4.62 13.20 -7.04
N VAL A 99 4.49 11.94 -7.44
CA VAL A 99 3.69 10.94 -6.74
C VAL A 99 4.16 10.80 -5.29
N LEU A 100 5.47 10.64 -5.07
CA LEU A 100 6.03 10.51 -3.72
C LEU A 100 5.71 11.74 -2.85
N LYS A 101 5.78 12.95 -3.41
CA LYS A 101 5.44 14.18 -2.70
C LYS A 101 3.96 14.21 -2.30
N SER A 102 3.06 13.87 -3.22
CA SER A 102 1.61 13.80 -2.96
C SER A 102 1.28 12.76 -1.89
N VAL A 103 1.92 11.60 -1.92
CA VAL A 103 1.78 10.57 -0.87
C VAL A 103 2.27 11.11 0.49
N CYS A 104 3.44 11.76 0.56
CA CYS A 104 3.91 12.35 1.81
C CYS A 104 2.95 13.42 2.37
N GLN A 105 2.35 14.22 1.51
CA GLN A 105 1.37 15.26 1.91
C GLN A 105 0.09 14.65 2.47
N GLU A 106 -0.45 13.63 1.81
CA GLU A 106 -1.65 12.91 2.28
C GLU A 106 -1.45 12.29 3.68
N TRP A 107 -0.23 11.85 3.97
CA TRP A 107 0.14 11.18 5.20
C TRP A 107 0.90 12.08 6.20
N GLU A 108 0.87 13.41 6.02
CA GLU A 108 1.72 14.34 6.76
C GLU A 108 1.56 14.26 8.29
N GLN A 109 0.34 14.03 8.79
CA GLN A 109 0.09 13.94 10.24
C GLN A 109 0.87 12.80 10.91
N LEU A 110 1.14 11.71 10.18
CA LEU A 110 1.94 10.60 10.66
C LEU A 110 3.45 10.93 10.72
N LYS A 111 3.89 11.95 9.97
CA LYS A 111 5.30 12.32 9.77
C LYS A 111 6.15 11.13 9.29
N PRO A 112 5.80 10.50 8.15
CA PRO A 112 6.50 9.33 7.65
C PRO A 112 7.96 9.67 7.31
N GLN A 113 8.88 8.77 7.65
CA GLN A 113 10.32 8.96 7.38
C GLN A 113 10.71 8.57 5.95
N TYR A 114 10.01 7.61 5.35
CA TYR A 114 10.23 7.16 3.98
C TYR A 114 8.95 6.54 3.38
N ILE A 115 9.01 6.30 2.07
CA ILE A 115 8.01 5.53 1.33
C ILE A 115 8.66 4.23 0.86
N ARG A 116 7.96 3.11 1.01
CA ARG A 116 8.36 1.79 0.50
C ARG A 116 7.39 1.36 -0.59
N ILE A 117 7.92 0.98 -1.75
CA ILE A 117 7.12 0.33 -2.79
C ILE A 117 7.07 -1.15 -2.44
N LEU A 118 5.88 -1.66 -2.09
CA LEU A 118 5.70 -3.04 -1.68
C LEU A 118 5.58 -3.93 -2.91
N THR A 119 6.51 -4.88 -3.04
CA THR A 119 6.46 -5.89 -4.10
C THR A 119 5.46 -6.98 -3.70
N PRO A 120 4.55 -7.40 -4.60
CA PRO A 120 3.66 -8.53 -4.37
C PRO A 120 4.48 -9.78 -4.02
N GLY A 121 4.26 -10.31 -2.82
CA GLY A 121 4.96 -11.48 -2.30
C GLY A 121 3.98 -12.59 -1.92
N HIS A 122 4.47 -13.83 -1.91
CA HIS A 122 3.70 -15.01 -1.53
C HIS A 122 3.66 -15.24 0.01
N GLU A 123 4.36 -14.44 0.81
CA GLU A 123 4.48 -14.70 2.25
C GLU A 123 3.30 -14.22 3.10
N LYS A 124 2.92 -15.06 4.08
CA LYS A 124 1.79 -14.90 5.00
C LYS A 124 1.94 -13.75 6.01
N ASN A 125 3.12 -13.16 6.12
CA ASN A 125 3.38 -12.07 7.07
C ASN A 125 3.25 -10.72 6.37
N GLN A 126 2.04 -10.42 5.91
CA GLN A 126 1.71 -9.09 5.40
C GLN A 126 1.60 -8.11 6.57
N GLY A 127 2.60 -7.27 6.74
CA GLY A 127 2.44 -5.93 7.30
C GLY A 127 2.24 -5.80 8.81
N ILE A 128 2.45 -6.85 9.60
CA ILE A 128 2.59 -6.75 11.06
C ILE A 128 3.91 -7.39 11.46
N THR A 129 4.90 -6.54 11.70
CA THR A 129 6.10 -6.84 12.49
C THR A 129 6.32 -5.67 13.40
#